data_AF-A0A7U6JI55-F1
#
_entry.id   AF-A0A7U6JI55-F1
#
_cell.length_a   1.000
_cell.length_b   1.000
_cell.length_c   1.000
_cell.angle_alpha   90.00
_cell.angle_beta   90.00
_cell.angle_gamma   90.00
#
_symmetry.space_group_name_H-M   'P 1'
#
loop_
_entity.id
_entity.type
_entity.pdbx_description
1 polymer ?
#
loop_
_entity_poly.entity_id
_entity_poly.type
_entity_poly.pdbx_seq_one_letter_code
_entity_poly.pdbx_strand_id
1 'polypeptide(L)'
;MSQALNTTFMETNRNSQARTRSPGLERFLADVERRALIMAEIATSNREEALDLVQDSMIAFVTRYACKAETEWPPLFYRILQNRIRDWYRRSAVRNRWKGWLGFVDDESDPIQTAPDPRQATPETELRRDESRDAISTALGKLPLRQQQAFMLRIWEGLDVRDTAKAMGCSQGSVKTHLFRAMQTLRKQLQEYR
;
A
#
# COMPACT_ATOMS: atom_id res chain seq x y z
N MET A 1 21.33 8.17 -44.63
CA MET A 1 20.23 8.32 -43.64
C MET A 1 20.06 7.13 -42.69
N SER A 2 20.49 5.90 -43.04
CA SER A 2 20.31 4.71 -42.19
C SER A 2 21.24 4.64 -40.95
N GLN A 3 22.47 5.18 -41.03
CA GLN A 3 23.43 5.13 -39.90
C GLN A 3 23.07 6.08 -38.73
N ALA A 4 22.48 7.25 -38.99
CA ALA A 4 22.12 8.22 -37.95
C ALA A 4 20.94 7.75 -37.06
N LEU A 5 19.99 7.00 -37.64
CA LEU A 5 18.85 6.46 -36.89
C LEU A 5 19.27 5.31 -35.96
N ASN A 6 20.26 4.51 -36.36
CA ASN A 6 20.74 3.39 -35.56
C ASN A 6 21.56 3.86 -34.34
N THR A 7 22.33 4.96 -34.48
CA THR A 7 23.08 5.57 -33.38
C THR A 7 22.14 6.21 -32.34
N THR A 8 21.14 6.98 -32.77
CA THR A 8 20.14 7.59 -31.86
C THR A 8 19.35 6.54 -31.08
N PHE A 9 19.00 5.41 -31.70
CA PHE A 9 18.28 4.31 -31.05
C PHE A 9 19.15 3.57 -30.02
N MET A 10 20.44 3.38 -30.32
CA MET A 10 21.38 2.77 -29.37
C MET A 10 21.74 3.70 -28.20
N GLU A 11 21.78 5.02 -28.38
CA GLU A 11 21.98 5.99 -27.29
C GLU A 11 20.76 6.11 -26.38
N THR A 12 19.55 6.11 -26.94
CA THR A 12 18.32 6.08 -26.12
C THR A 12 18.21 4.80 -25.31
N ASN A 13 18.62 3.66 -25.87
CA ASN A 13 18.60 2.37 -25.17
C ASN A 13 19.72 2.23 -24.11
N ARG A 14 20.89 2.86 -24.32
CA ARG A 14 21.93 2.95 -23.29
C ARG A 14 21.52 3.87 -22.14
N ASN A 15 20.89 5.00 -22.44
CA ASN A 15 20.38 5.93 -21.43
C ASN A 15 19.20 5.36 -20.63
N SER A 16 18.36 4.53 -21.22
CA SER A 16 17.29 3.84 -20.50
C SER A 16 17.86 2.77 -19.56
N GLN A 17 18.82 1.95 -20.00
CA GLN A 17 19.48 0.96 -19.14
C GLN A 17 20.31 1.58 -18.01
N ALA A 18 20.98 2.72 -18.25
CA ALA A 18 21.72 3.45 -17.22
C ALA A 18 20.78 4.07 -16.15
N ARG A 19 19.60 4.56 -16.53
CA ARG A 19 18.60 5.07 -15.57
C ARG A 19 17.97 3.97 -14.71
N THR A 20 17.85 2.76 -15.24
CA THR A 20 17.39 1.58 -14.47
C THR A 20 18.39 1.15 -13.39
N ARG A 21 19.67 1.53 -13.48
CA ARG A 21 20.71 1.34 -12.44
C ARG A 21 21.15 2.67 -11.83
N SER A 22 20.22 3.62 -11.67
CA SER A 22 20.52 4.90 -11.02
C SER A 22 20.56 4.72 -9.49
N PRO A 23 21.59 5.22 -8.79
CA PRO A 23 21.62 5.24 -7.32
C PRO A 23 20.39 5.92 -6.69
N GLY A 24 19.78 6.90 -7.39
CA GLY A 24 18.56 7.56 -6.94
C GLY A 24 17.36 6.60 -6.92
N LEU A 25 17.25 5.70 -7.90
CA LEU A 25 16.18 4.71 -7.97
C LEU A 25 16.29 3.69 -6.85
N GLU A 26 17.51 3.18 -6.59
CA GLU A 26 17.76 2.23 -5.49
C GLU A 26 17.40 2.85 -4.13
N ARG A 27 17.83 4.10 -3.90
CA ARG A 27 17.45 4.85 -2.69
C ARG A 27 15.95 5.03 -2.58
N PHE A 28 15.28 5.43 -3.66
CA PHE A 28 13.83 5.58 -3.66
C PHE A 28 13.12 4.27 -3.30
N LEU A 29 13.52 3.15 -3.90
CA LEU A 29 12.93 1.83 -3.63
C LEU A 29 13.14 1.40 -2.18
N ALA A 30 14.35 1.56 -1.63
CA ALA A 30 14.65 1.27 -0.23
C ALA A 30 13.82 2.15 0.73
N ASP A 31 13.68 3.45 0.42
CA ASP A 31 12.91 4.39 1.23
C ASP A 31 11.41 4.06 1.24
N VAL A 32 10.85 3.55 0.13
CA VAL A 32 9.42 3.23 0.05
C VAL A 32 9.09 1.80 0.46
N GLU A 33 10.05 0.86 0.47
CA GLU A 33 9.82 -0.57 0.70
C GLU A 33 9.03 -0.85 1.98
N ARG A 34 9.60 -0.44 3.12
CA ARG A 34 8.99 -0.66 4.43
C ARG A 34 7.61 -0.02 4.51
N ARG A 35 7.44 1.12 3.83
CA ARG A 35 6.18 1.86 3.87
C ARG A 35 5.10 1.18 3.02
N ALA A 36 5.45 0.81 1.79
CA ALA A 36 4.61 0.04 0.90
C ALA A 36 4.14 -1.26 1.56
N LEU A 37 5.03 -1.89 2.32
CA LEU A 37 4.75 -3.15 2.98
C LEU A 37 3.74 -3.04 4.11
N ILE A 38 3.91 -2.07 5.00
CA ILE A 38 2.91 -1.83 6.06
C ILE A 38 1.56 -1.45 5.44
N MET A 39 1.51 -0.66 4.35
CA MET A 39 0.25 -0.38 3.64
C MET A 39 -0.41 -1.66 3.11
N ALA A 40 0.38 -2.55 2.53
CA ALA A 40 -0.12 -3.80 1.99
C ALA A 40 -0.58 -4.74 3.11
N GLU A 41 0.17 -4.86 4.21
CA GLU A 41 -0.21 -5.67 5.39
C GLU A 41 -1.50 -5.18 6.04
N ILE A 42 -1.67 -3.86 6.19
CA ILE A 42 -2.91 -3.27 6.71
C ILE A 42 -4.10 -3.58 5.77
N ALA A 43 -3.85 -3.69 4.46
CA ALA A 43 -4.90 -3.99 3.49
C ALA A 43 -5.22 -5.50 3.37
N THR A 44 -4.22 -6.38 3.55
CA THR A 44 -4.37 -7.82 3.31
C THR A 44 -4.55 -8.64 4.58
N SER A 45 -4.05 -8.14 5.73
CA SER A 45 -3.87 -8.92 6.96
C SER A 45 -3.07 -10.22 6.75
N ASN A 46 -2.26 -10.28 5.69
CA ASN A 46 -1.44 -11.43 5.34
C ASN A 46 -0.09 -10.95 4.83
N ARG A 47 0.97 -11.37 5.54
CA ARG A 47 2.36 -10.99 5.31
C ARG A 47 2.88 -11.41 3.93
N GLU A 48 2.60 -12.64 3.52
CA GLU A 48 3.07 -13.21 2.26
C GLU A 48 2.43 -12.50 1.06
N GLU A 49 1.10 -12.34 1.10
CA GLU A 49 0.35 -11.58 0.08
C GLU A 49 0.83 -10.12 0.03
N ALA A 50 1.13 -9.51 1.18
CA ALA A 50 1.66 -8.15 1.21
C ALA A 50 3.05 -8.03 0.56
N LEU A 51 3.95 -8.99 0.83
CA LEU A 51 5.27 -9.05 0.21
C LEU A 51 5.17 -9.19 -1.30
N ASP A 52 4.31 -10.08 -1.79
CA ASP A 52 4.10 -10.30 -3.22
C ASP A 52 3.59 -9.03 -3.91
N LEU A 53 2.59 -8.38 -3.31
CA LEU A 53 2.04 -7.12 -3.86
C LEU A 53 3.09 -6.01 -3.94
N VAL A 54 3.97 -5.90 -2.94
CA VAL A 54 5.06 -4.91 -2.94
C VAL A 54 6.10 -5.24 -4.00
N GLN A 55 6.56 -6.49 -4.06
CA GLN A 55 7.55 -6.94 -5.04
C GLN A 55 7.04 -6.73 -6.47
N ASP A 56 5.82 -7.17 -6.77
CA ASP A 56 5.16 -6.96 -8.06
C ASP A 56 5.06 -5.47 -8.41
N SER A 57 4.82 -4.62 -7.41
CA SER A 57 4.72 -3.19 -7.59
C SER A 57 6.06 -2.55 -7.92
N MET A 58 7.14 -2.95 -7.22
CA MET A 58 8.50 -2.48 -7.49
C MET A 58 8.98 -2.91 -8.86
N ILE A 59 8.80 -4.19 -9.22
CA ILE A 59 9.19 -4.71 -10.54
C ILE A 59 8.44 -3.97 -11.65
N ALA A 60 7.12 -3.81 -11.51
CA ALA A 60 6.32 -3.08 -12.47
C ALA A 60 6.70 -1.59 -12.55
N PHE A 61 7.08 -0.99 -11.41
CA PHE A 61 7.51 0.40 -11.35
C PHE A 61 8.84 0.61 -12.08
N VAL A 62 9.86 -0.20 -11.77
CA VAL A 62 11.18 -0.13 -12.42
C VAL A 62 11.04 -0.33 -13.93
N THR A 63 10.25 -1.33 -14.34
CA THR A 63 10.04 -1.65 -15.77
C THR A 63 9.38 -0.50 -16.55
N ARG A 64 8.48 0.27 -15.92
CA ARG A 64 7.63 1.25 -16.62
C ARG A 64 8.05 2.70 -16.40
N TYR A 65 8.67 3.00 -15.27
CA TYR A 65 8.83 4.37 -14.76
C TYR A 65 10.23 4.72 -14.27
N ALA A 66 11.20 3.79 -14.29
CA ALA A 66 12.59 4.09 -13.88
C ALA A 66 13.23 5.26 -14.66
N CYS A 67 12.78 5.52 -15.90
CA CYS A 67 13.29 6.62 -16.72
C CYS A 67 12.66 8.00 -16.42
N LYS A 68 11.59 8.04 -15.62
CA LYS A 68 10.88 9.28 -15.23
C LYS A 68 11.71 10.10 -14.25
N ALA A 69 11.35 11.38 -14.09
CA ALA A 69 12.01 12.22 -13.11
C ALA A 69 11.72 11.74 -11.68
N GLU A 70 12.68 11.90 -10.77
CA GLU A 70 12.55 11.41 -9.38
C GLU A 70 11.34 12.01 -8.66
N THR A 71 11.01 13.26 -8.97
CA THR A 71 9.85 13.98 -8.42
C THR A 71 8.51 13.36 -8.84
N GLU A 72 8.47 12.58 -9.91
CA GLU A 72 7.26 11.90 -10.39
C GLU A 72 7.10 10.50 -9.80
N TRP A 73 8.16 9.92 -9.22
CA TRP A 73 8.19 8.53 -8.78
C TRP A 73 7.16 8.20 -7.68
N PRO A 74 7.03 8.97 -6.59
CA PRO A 74 6.13 8.59 -5.49
C PRO A 74 4.67 8.34 -5.95
N PRO A 75 3.98 9.28 -6.62
CA PRO A 75 2.59 9.03 -7.03
C PRO A 75 2.46 7.90 -8.06
N LEU A 76 3.48 7.64 -8.89
CA LEU A 76 3.47 6.56 -9.87
C LEU A 76 3.63 5.19 -9.21
N PHE A 77 4.58 5.06 -8.27
CA PHE A 77 4.78 3.85 -7.48
C PHE A 77 3.53 3.51 -6.68
N TYR A 78 3.00 4.47 -5.91
CA TYR A 78 1.78 4.24 -5.13
C TYR A 78 0.56 3.99 -6.02
N ARG A 79 0.50 4.51 -7.25
CA ARG A 79 -0.55 4.12 -8.20
C ARG A 79 -0.51 2.63 -8.52
N ILE A 80 0.67 2.08 -8.76
CA ILE A 80 0.83 0.64 -9.03
C ILE A 80 0.39 -0.13 -7.79
N LEU A 81 0.96 0.17 -6.62
CA LEU A 81 0.67 -0.52 -5.37
C LEU A 81 -0.84 -0.52 -5.06
N GLN A 82 -1.49 0.63 -5.17
CA GLN A 82 -2.91 0.75 -4.87
C GLN A 82 -3.82 0.06 -5.89
N ASN A 83 -3.38 -0.09 -7.13
CA ASN A 83 -4.09 -0.92 -8.10
C ASN A 83 -3.93 -2.41 -7.75
N ARG A 84 -2.73 -2.86 -7.38
CA ARG A 84 -2.48 -4.26 -6.98
C ARG A 84 -3.28 -4.65 -5.74
N ILE A 85 -3.28 -3.81 -4.70
CA ILE A 85 -4.10 -4.01 -3.49
C ILE A 85 -5.59 -4.08 -3.87
N ARG A 86 -6.08 -3.20 -4.75
CA ARG A 86 -7.49 -3.22 -5.18
C ARG A 86 -7.84 -4.48 -5.96
N ASP A 87 -6.96 -4.94 -6.84
CA ASP A 87 -7.14 -6.18 -7.60
C ASP A 87 -7.11 -7.41 -6.70
N TRP A 88 -6.24 -7.43 -5.68
CA TRP A 88 -6.26 -8.43 -4.63
C TRP A 88 -7.59 -8.41 -3.88
N TYR A 89 -8.02 -7.26 -3.37
CA TYR A 89 -9.27 -7.11 -2.61
C TYR A 89 -10.49 -7.59 -3.39
N ARG A 90 -10.57 -7.24 -4.69
CA ARG A 90 -11.64 -7.70 -5.59
C ARG A 90 -11.65 -9.22 -5.74
N ARG A 91 -10.47 -9.85 -5.89
CA ARG A 91 -10.34 -11.32 -6.02
C ARG A 91 -10.68 -12.03 -4.70
N SER A 92 -10.24 -11.49 -3.57
CA SER A 92 -10.53 -12.04 -2.23
C SER A 92 -12.02 -11.96 -1.89
N ALA A 93 -12.69 -10.85 -2.24
CA ALA A 93 -14.15 -10.72 -2.05
C ALA A 93 -14.95 -11.73 -2.91
N VAL A 94 -14.52 -11.97 -4.15
CA VAL A 94 -15.14 -13.01 -5.00
C VAL A 94 -14.90 -14.41 -4.42
N ARG A 95 -13.69 -14.69 -3.93
CA ARG A 95 -13.34 -15.98 -3.30
C ARG A 95 -14.18 -16.24 -2.05
N ASN A 96 -14.37 -15.26 -1.18
CA ASN A 96 -15.25 -15.39 0.00
C ASN A 96 -16.71 -15.60 -0.38
N ARG A 97 -17.19 -14.92 -1.44
CA ARG A 97 -18.56 -15.11 -1.93
C ARG A 97 -18.77 -16.49 -2.57
N TRP A 98 -17.76 -17.03 -3.25
CA TRP A 98 -17.80 -18.38 -3.82
C TRP A 98 -17.65 -19.47 -2.75
N LYS A 99 -16.83 -19.26 -1.71
CA LYS A 99 -16.80 -20.12 -0.53
C LYS A 99 -18.16 -20.17 0.17
N GLY A 100 -18.85 -19.03 0.29
CA GLY A 100 -20.21 -18.97 0.82
C GLY A 100 -21.28 -19.59 -0.10
N TRP A 101 -21.01 -19.74 -1.39
CA TRP A 101 -21.93 -20.38 -2.35
C TRP A 101 -21.70 -21.89 -2.50
N LEU A 102 -20.44 -22.37 -2.39
CA LEU A 102 -20.08 -23.79 -2.49
C LEU A 102 -20.38 -24.62 -1.24
N GLY A 103 -21.14 -24.09 -0.28
CA GLY A 103 -21.73 -24.92 0.79
C GLY A 103 -20.73 -25.64 1.69
N PHE A 104 -19.52 -25.10 1.87
CA PHE A 104 -18.74 -25.41 3.07
C PHE A 104 -19.37 -24.63 4.23
N VAL A 105 -20.54 -25.11 4.65
CA VAL A 105 -21.09 -24.82 5.98
C VAL A 105 -20.23 -25.63 6.93
N ASP A 106 -19.12 -25.03 7.36
CA ASP A 106 -18.64 -25.34 8.69
C ASP A 106 -19.44 -24.42 9.61
N ASP A 107 -20.31 -25.04 10.40
CA ASP A 107 -21.17 -24.40 11.37
C ASP A 107 -20.32 -23.94 12.56
N GLU A 108 -19.51 -22.91 12.34
CA GLU A 108 -18.93 -22.10 13.41
C GLU A 108 -18.53 -20.75 12.82
N SER A 109 -19.50 -19.82 12.82
CA SER A 109 -19.22 -18.41 12.57
C SER A 109 -18.59 -17.80 13.83
N ASP A 110 -17.35 -18.18 14.13
CA ASP A 110 -16.58 -17.58 15.21
C ASP A 110 -15.75 -16.40 14.63
N PRO A 111 -15.94 -15.16 15.09
CA PRO A 111 -15.11 -14.04 14.65
C PRO A 111 -13.66 -14.30 15.09
N ILE A 112 -12.78 -14.52 14.11
CA ILE A 112 -11.32 -14.62 14.20
C ILE A 112 -10.78 -13.93 15.47
N GLN A 113 -10.57 -14.73 16.51
CA GLN A 113 -9.63 -14.47 17.58
C GLN A 113 -8.27 -14.94 17.07
N THR A 114 -7.29 -14.05 17.05
CA THR A 114 -5.88 -14.43 16.92
C THR A 114 -5.18 -13.87 18.14
N ALA A 115 -4.89 -14.75 19.10
CA ALA A 115 -4.18 -14.43 20.34
C ALA A 115 -2.66 -14.25 20.07
N PRO A 116 -1.96 -13.33 20.76
CA PRO A 116 -0.51 -13.22 20.69
C PRO A 116 0.22 -14.10 21.74
N ASP A 117 1.39 -14.62 21.36
CA ASP A 117 2.36 -15.35 22.18
C ASP A 117 3.12 -14.38 23.14
N PRO A 118 3.25 -14.66 24.46
CA PRO A 118 3.79 -13.70 25.41
C PRO A 118 5.27 -13.95 25.73
N ARG A 119 6.17 -13.01 25.38
CA ARG A 119 7.51 -12.95 25.97
C ARG A 119 7.97 -11.53 26.33
N GLN A 120 7.64 -11.18 27.58
CA GLN A 120 8.39 -10.42 28.58
C GLN A 120 9.46 -9.39 28.14
N ALA A 121 9.13 -8.11 28.33
CA ALA A 121 9.99 -7.05 28.89
C ALA A 121 9.08 -6.00 29.55
N THR A 122 9.59 -5.19 30.48
CA THR A 122 8.86 -4.53 31.60
C THR A 122 7.52 -3.82 31.31
N PRO A 123 6.49 -3.98 32.18
CA PRO A 123 5.19 -4.49 31.72
C PRO A 123 4.13 -3.45 31.34
N GLU A 124 4.29 -2.19 31.70
CA GLU A 124 3.13 -1.28 31.75
C GLU A 124 3.15 -0.19 30.68
N THR A 125 4.33 0.38 30.39
CA THR A 125 4.49 1.46 29.40
C THR A 125 4.84 0.97 28.00
N GLU A 126 5.49 -0.19 27.87
CA GLU A 126 5.75 -0.84 26.59
C GLU A 126 4.51 -1.59 26.10
N LEU A 127 3.83 -2.33 26.98
CA LEU A 127 2.57 -3.02 26.66
C LEU A 127 1.50 -2.05 26.16
N ARG A 128 1.28 -0.91 26.83
CA ARG A 128 0.33 0.12 26.38
C ARG A 128 0.69 0.72 25.01
N ARG A 129 1.98 0.83 24.69
CA ARG A 129 2.44 1.35 23.38
C ARG A 129 2.21 0.33 22.28
N ASP A 130 2.41 -0.95 22.56
CA ASP A 130 2.17 -2.03 21.61
C ASP A 130 0.66 -2.25 21.40
N GLU A 131 -0.15 -2.24 22.46
CA GLU A 131 -1.62 -2.24 22.39
C GLU A 131 -2.16 -1.07 21.55
N SER A 132 -1.60 0.13 21.73
CA SER A 132 -2.00 1.32 20.95
C SER A 132 -1.63 1.21 19.47
N ARG A 133 -0.48 0.61 19.14
CA ARG A 133 -0.05 0.39 17.76
C ARG A 133 -0.91 -0.66 17.07
N ASP A 134 -1.22 -1.74 17.76
CA ASP A 134 -2.09 -2.80 17.27
C ASP A 134 -3.53 -2.29 17.10
N ALA A 135 -4.02 -1.44 18.00
CA ALA A 135 -5.31 -0.77 17.87
C ALA A 135 -5.39 0.11 16.62
N ILE A 136 -4.34 0.90 16.32
CA ILE A 136 -4.29 1.73 15.11
C ILE A 136 -4.26 0.86 13.85
N SER A 137 -3.41 -0.17 13.80
CA SER A 137 -3.33 -1.10 12.67
C SER A 137 -4.68 -1.78 12.41
N THR A 138 -5.33 -2.24 13.47
CA THR A 138 -6.65 -2.87 13.44
C THR A 138 -7.74 -1.89 12.97
N ALA A 139 -7.75 -0.67 13.49
CA ALA A 139 -8.69 0.37 13.09
C ALA A 139 -8.53 0.73 11.60
N LEU A 140 -7.28 0.85 11.13
CA LEU A 140 -6.98 1.08 9.72
C LEU A 140 -7.40 -0.09 8.82
N GLY A 141 -7.21 -1.33 9.26
CA GLY A 141 -7.66 -2.54 8.56
C GLY A 141 -9.18 -2.62 8.39
N LYS A 142 -9.95 -2.04 9.32
CA LYS A 142 -11.42 -1.98 9.28
C LYS A 142 -11.98 -0.87 8.37
N LEU A 143 -11.15 0.05 7.89
CA LEU A 143 -11.61 1.11 7.00
C LEU A 143 -11.97 0.55 5.61
N PRO A 144 -13.00 1.12 4.94
CA PRO A 144 -13.19 0.87 3.52
C PRO A 144 -11.93 1.20 2.73
N LEU A 145 -11.54 0.33 1.78
CA LEU A 145 -10.24 0.40 1.10
C LEU A 145 -9.88 1.82 0.61
N ARG A 146 -10.81 2.55 -0.03
CA ARG A 146 -10.55 3.92 -0.52
C ARG A 146 -10.25 4.93 0.60
N GLN A 147 -10.84 4.76 1.78
CA GLN A 147 -10.60 5.60 2.96
C GLN A 147 -9.23 5.28 3.58
N GLN A 148 -8.92 3.98 3.71
CA GLN A 148 -7.60 3.50 4.13
C GLN A 148 -6.49 4.06 3.22
N GLN A 149 -6.67 3.97 1.89
CA GLN A 149 -5.75 4.53 0.89
C GLN A 149 -5.52 6.02 1.07
N ALA A 150 -6.60 6.80 1.20
CA ALA A 150 -6.49 8.25 1.37
C ALA A 150 -5.74 8.62 2.65
N PHE A 151 -5.99 7.90 3.75
CA PHE A 151 -5.29 8.12 5.01
C PHE A 151 -3.80 7.76 4.91
N MET A 152 -3.48 6.56 4.44
CA MET A 152 -2.11 6.08 4.33
C MET A 152 -1.26 6.97 3.41
N LEU A 153 -1.82 7.46 2.30
CA LEU A 153 -1.09 8.33 1.37
C LEU A 153 -0.96 9.77 1.86
N ARG A 154 -1.97 10.33 2.55
CA ARG A 154 -1.98 11.75 2.94
C ARG A 154 -1.33 12.02 4.30
N ILE A 155 -1.60 11.15 5.26
CA ILE A 155 -1.22 11.36 6.66
C ILE A 155 0.08 10.65 6.96
N TRP A 156 0.20 9.41 6.49
CA TRP A 156 1.36 8.59 6.82
C TRP A 156 2.51 8.75 5.82
N GLU A 157 2.21 8.66 4.51
CA GLU A 157 3.21 8.89 3.47
C GLU A 157 3.51 10.38 3.23
N GLY A 158 2.54 11.26 3.51
CA GLY A 158 2.71 12.70 3.36
C GLY A 158 2.61 13.23 1.92
N LEU A 159 2.09 12.45 0.97
CA LEU A 159 1.85 12.94 -0.39
C LEU A 159 0.89 14.12 -0.40
N ASP A 160 1.08 15.10 -1.29
CA ASP A 160 0.13 16.20 -1.49
C ASP A 160 -1.24 15.71 -2.04
N VAL A 161 -2.27 16.57 -2.07
CA VAL A 161 -3.63 16.17 -2.51
C VAL A 161 -3.64 15.77 -3.99
N ARG A 162 -2.86 16.47 -4.82
CA ARG A 162 -2.77 16.24 -6.26
C ARG A 162 -2.09 14.90 -6.53
N ASP A 163 -1.00 14.61 -5.86
CA ASP A 163 -0.21 13.40 -6.06
C ASP A 163 -0.90 12.18 -5.42
N THR A 164 -1.60 12.38 -4.30
CA THR A 164 -2.53 11.36 -3.78
C THR A 164 -3.63 11.04 -4.79
N ALA A 165 -4.21 12.05 -5.46
CA ALA A 165 -5.25 11.83 -6.47
C ALA A 165 -4.72 11.03 -7.67
N LYS A 166 -3.47 11.30 -8.11
CA LYS A 166 -2.78 10.50 -9.13
C LYS A 166 -2.56 9.06 -8.69
N ALA A 167 -2.08 8.84 -7.46
CA ALA A 167 -1.87 7.52 -6.88
C ALA A 167 -3.19 6.74 -6.76
N MET A 168 -4.24 7.36 -6.26
CA MET A 168 -5.56 6.73 -6.12
C MET A 168 -6.31 6.56 -7.45
N GLY A 169 -5.95 7.33 -8.49
CA GLY A 169 -6.68 7.36 -9.75
C GLY A 169 -8.09 7.92 -9.60
N CYS A 170 -8.25 8.99 -8.82
CA CYS A 170 -9.52 9.69 -8.61
C CYS A 170 -9.33 11.21 -8.61
N SER A 171 -10.40 11.97 -8.38
CA SER A 171 -10.33 13.44 -8.29
C SER A 171 -9.74 13.90 -6.94
N GLN A 172 -9.16 15.11 -6.91
CA GLN A 172 -8.71 15.73 -5.66
C GLN A 172 -9.84 15.90 -4.64
N GLY A 173 -11.07 16.17 -5.11
CA GLY A 173 -12.26 16.22 -4.26
C GLY A 173 -12.55 14.87 -3.62
N SER A 174 -12.45 13.77 -4.38
CA SER A 174 -12.61 12.41 -3.86
C SER A 174 -11.57 12.08 -2.78
N VAL A 175 -10.30 12.49 -2.96
CA VAL A 175 -9.26 12.34 -1.92
C VAL A 175 -9.67 13.02 -0.61
N LYS A 176 -10.11 14.28 -0.67
CA LYS A 176 -10.54 15.03 0.52
C LYS A 176 -11.72 14.36 1.23
N THR A 177 -12.72 13.91 0.46
CA THR A 177 -13.88 13.20 1.01
C THR A 177 -13.50 11.88 1.68
N HIS A 178 -12.66 11.06 1.03
CA HIS A 178 -12.22 9.79 1.60
C HIS A 178 -11.36 10.00 2.86
N LEU A 179 -10.45 10.97 2.84
CA LEU A 179 -9.63 11.30 4.00
C LEU A 179 -10.50 11.79 5.17
N PHE A 180 -11.46 12.68 4.91
CA PHE A 180 -12.37 13.17 5.96
C PHE A 180 -13.15 12.01 6.62
N ARG A 181 -13.71 11.10 5.80
CA ARG A 181 -14.44 9.92 6.30
C ARG A 181 -13.53 8.94 7.06
N ALA A 182 -12.30 8.76 6.60
CA ALA A 182 -11.29 7.96 7.30
C ALA A 182 -11.03 8.54 8.70
N MET A 183 -10.76 9.84 8.78
CA MET A 183 -10.49 10.52 10.05
C MET A 183 -11.69 10.47 11.01
N GLN A 184 -12.93 10.60 10.51
CA GLN A 184 -14.12 10.44 11.35
C GLN A 184 -14.24 9.02 11.93
N THR A 185 -14.05 8.01 11.08
CA THR A 185 -14.13 6.60 11.51
C THR A 185 -13.03 6.27 12.52
N LEU A 186 -11.79 6.65 12.26
CA LEU A 186 -10.66 6.41 13.15
C LEU A 186 -10.82 7.12 14.49
N ARG A 187 -11.29 8.38 14.49
CA ARG A 187 -11.57 9.10 15.75
C ARG A 187 -12.62 8.38 16.60
N LYS A 188 -13.65 7.80 15.98
CA LYS A 188 -14.67 7.04 16.71
C LYS A 188 -14.10 5.72 17.25
N GLN A 189 -13.31 5.01 16.46
CA GLN A 189 -12.74 3.71 16.84
C GLN A 189 -11.63 3.81 17.89
N LEU A 190 -10.90 4.93 17.91
CA LEU A 190 -9.75 5.13 18.80
C LEU A 190 -10.06 6.01 20.03
N GLN A 191 -11.34 6.35 20.25
CA GLN A 191 -11.77 7.16 21.41
C GLN A 191 -11.39 6.55 22.76
N GLU A 192 -11.34 5.22 22.84
CA GLU A 192 -11.03 4.44 24.05
C GLU A 192 -9.53 4.37 24.36
N TYR A 193 -8.67 4.75 23.42
CA TYR A 193 -7.21 4.74 23.55
C TYR A 193 -6.63 6.14 23.82
N ARG A 194 -7.48 7.11 24.16
CA ARG A 194 -7.11 8.52 24.34
C ARG A 194 -6.70 8.84 25.77
#